data_AF-A0A952JND6-F1
#
_entry.id   AF-A0A952JND6-F1
#
_cell.length_a   1.000
_cell.length_b   1.000
_cell.length_c   1.000
_cell.angle_alpha   90.00
_cell.angle_beta   90.00
_cell.angle_gamma   90.00
#
_symmetry.space_group_name_H-M   'P 1'
#
loop_
_entity.id
_entity.type
_entity.pdbx_description
1 polymer ?
#
loop_
_entity_poly.entity_id
_entity_poly.type
_entity_poly.pdbx_seq_one_letter_code
_entity_poly.pdbx_strand_id
1 'polypeptide(L)'
;MAIFAMGAGHGTYIPAMGLFPFGMLGVLLQDKISLPFIIIAILQYPMYGFIVDKANSSRQLRLSLLIVLLTHILLATLIIELTNENWR
;
A
#
# COMPACT_ATOMS: atom_id res chain seq x y z
N MET A 1 -7.27 18.15 -4.49
CA MET A 1 -6.28 17.31 -5.22
C MET A 1 -6.61 15.82 -5.18
N ALA A 2 -7.19 15.27 -4.09
CA ALA A 2 -7.59 13.85 -4.06
C ALA A 2 -8.78 13.49 -4.99
N ILE A 3 -9.68 14.45 -5.27
CA ILE A 3 -10.92 14.21 -6.03
C ILE A 3 -10.66 13.99 -7.54
N PHE A 4 -9.60 14.57 -8.10
CA PHE A 4 -9.24 14.37 -9.52
C PHE A 4 -8.55 13.03 -9.80
N ALA A 5 -7.99 12.37 -8.77
CA ALA A 5 -7.44 11.02 -8.90
C ALA A 5 -8.51 9.93 -8.82
N MET A 6 -9.73 10.28 -8.39
CA MET A 6 -10.91 9.41 -8.42
C MET A 6 -11.54 9.46 -9.82
N GLY A 7 -10.78 9.06 -10.85
CA GLY A 7 -11.28 9.00 -12.21
C GLY A 7 -12.40 7.96 -12.33
N ALA A 8 -13.52 8.41 -12.87
CA ALA A 8 -14.71 7.65 -13.24
C ALA A 8 -14.40 6.23 -13.77
N GLY A 9 -14.77 5.21 -13.00
CA GLY A 9 -14.95 3.82 -13.47
C GLY A 9 -13.69 2.98 -13.73
N HIS A 10 -12.58 3.59 -14.16
CA HIS A 10 -11.29 2.93 -14.44
C HIS A 10 -10.11 3.89 -14.23
N GLY A 11 -10.29 4.90 -13.37
CA GLY A 11 -9.30 5.95 -13.14
C GLY A 11 -8.11 5.44 -12.35
N THR A 12 -6.92 5.58 -12.93
CA THR A 12 -5.58 5.48 -12.32
C THR A 12 -5.61 5.30 -10.80
N TYR A 13 -5.76 4.07 -10.34
CA TYR A 13 -5.54 3.71 -8.93
C TYR A 13 -4.05 3.80 -8.58
N ILE A 14 -3.17 4.09 -9.54
CA ILE A 14 -1.72 4.20 -9.37
C ILE A 14 -1.33 5.04 -8.14
N PRO A 15 -1.91 6.24 -7.88
CA PRO A 15 -1.61 6.98 -6.65
C PRO A 15 -2.06 6.24 -5.38
N ALA A 16 -3.21 5.56 -5.42
CA ALA A 16 -3.71 4.78 -4.29
C ALA A 16 -2.88 3.49 -4.07
N MET A 17 -2.40 2.86 -5.13
CA MET A 17 -1.49 1.70 -5.07
C MET A 17 -0.13 2.09 -4.52
N GLY A 18 0.37 3.27 -4.90
CA GLY A 18 1.62 3.80 -4.37
C GLY A 18 1.52 4.22 -2.90
N LEU A 19 0.41 4.80 -2.47
CA LEU A 19 0.24 5.28 -1.10
C LEU A 19 -0.26 4.20 -0.13
N PHE A 20 -1.16 3.34 -0.58
CA PHE A 20 -1.88 2.36 0.24
C PHE A 20 -1.80 0.94 -0.33
N PRO A 21 -0.60 0.40 -0.61
CA PRO A 21 -0.47 -0.89 -1.26
C PRO A 21 -1.16 -2.02 -0.46
N PHE A 22 -1.09 -2.01 0.87
CA PHE A 22 -1.76 -3.01 1.70
C PHE A 22 -3.30 -2.94 1.62
N GLY A 23 -3.86 -1.74 1.49
CA GLY A 23 -5.30 -1.57 1.26
C GLY A 23 -5.72 -1.93 -0.17
N MET A 24 -4.83 -1.77 -1.14
CA MET A 24 -5.14 -2.08 -2.54
C MET A 24 -5.14 -3.58 -2.85
N LEU A 25 -4.72 -4.44 -1.93
CA LEU A 25 -4.91 -5.90 -2.02
C LEU A 25 -6.37 -6.30 -2.23
N GLY A 26 -7.32 -5.52 -1.70
CA GLY A 26 -8.75 -5.79 -1.89
C GLY A 26 -9.18 -5.70 -3.35
N VAL A 27 -8.55 -4.81 -4.13
CA VAL A 27 -8.81 -4.70 -5.56
C VAL A 27 -8.34 -5.93 -6.30
N LEU A 28 -7.18 -6.50 -5.95
CA LEU A 28 -6.70 -7.75 -6.55
C LEU A 28 -7.55 -8.98 -6.18
N LEU A 29 -8.06 -9.03 -4.94
CA LEU A 29 -8.72 -10.22 -4.41
C LEU A 29 -10.25 -10.22 -4.60
N GLN A 30 -10.86 -9.05 -4.74
CA GLN A 30 -12.31 -8.87 -4.70
C GLN A 30 -12.83 -7.94 -5.79
N ASP A 31 -11.96 -7.46 -6.70
CA ASP A 31 -12.25 -6.45 -7.73
C ASP A 31 -12.91 -5.18 -7.19
N LYS A 32 -12.75 -4.90 -5.90
CA LYS A 32 -13.33 -3.72 -5.24
C LYS A 32 -12.56 -3.33 -3.99
N ILE A 33 -12.63 -2.05 -3.65
CA ILE A 33 -12.16 -1.55 -2.36
C ILE A 33 -13.26 -1.85 -1.32
N SER A 34 -13.05 -2.87 -0.48
CA SER A 34 -13.99 -3.21 0.58
C SER A 34 -13.55 -2.64 1.95
N LEU A 35 -14.53 -2.47 2.85
CA LEU A 35 -14.32 -1.85 4.16
C LEU A 35 -13.15 -2.47 4.97
N PRO A 36 -12.95 -3.80 5.00
CA PRO A 36 -11.79 -4.39 5.68
C PRO A 36 -10.45 -3.87 5.14
N PHE A 37 -10.32 -3.69 3.83
CA PHE A 37 -9.09 -3.20 3.23
C PHE A 37 -8.88 -1.70 3.41
N ILE A 38 -9.96 -0.92 3.56
CA ILE A 38 -9.85 0.48 3.99
C ILE A 38 -9.27 0.56 5.41
N ILE A 39 -9.71 -0.32 6.32
CA ILE A 39 -9.16 -0.39 7.67
C ILE A 39 -7.67 -0.76 7.62
N ILE A 40 -7.28 -1.74 6.80
CA ILE A 40 -5.88 -2.11 6.59
C ILE A 40 -5.07 -0.93 6.04
N ALA A 41 -5.62 -0.18 5.07
CA ALA A 41 -4.97 1.01 4.49
C ALA A 41 -4.66 2.06 5.56
N ILE A 42 -5.57 2.27 6.51
CA ILE A 42 -5.37 3.22 7.62
C ILE A 42 -4.35 2.67 8.62
N LEU A 43 -4.46 1.38 8.96
CA LEU A 43 -3.58 0.74 9.94
C LEU A 43 -2.14 0.55 9.45
N GLN A 44 -1.89 0.60 8.14
CA GLN A 44 -0.55 0.39 7.59
C GLN A 44 0.48 1.37 8.20
N TYR A 45 0.14 2.65 8.36
CA TYR A 45 1.09 3.66 8.85
C TYR A 45 1.34 3.54 10.36
N PRO A 46 0.33 3.36 11.23
CA PRO A 46 0.54 2.97 12.62
C PRO A 46 1.40 1.70 12.77
N MET A 47 1.19 0.69 11.92
CA MET A 47 2.00 -0.53 11.94
C MET A 47 3.47 -0.25 11.57
N TYR A 48 3.73 0.59 10.57
CA TYR A 48 5.10 1.01 10.23
C TYR A 48 5.76 1.74 11.40
N GLY A 49 5.03 2.66 12.04
CA GLY A 49 5.49 3.37 13.23
C GLY A 49 5.83 2.39 14.37
N PHE A 50 4.98 1.42 14.64
CA PHE A 50 5.22 0.40 15.67
C PHE A 50 6.46 -0.47 15.39
N ILE A 51 6.69 -0.88 14.14
CA ILE A 51 7.87 -1.66 13.74
C ILE A 51 9.15 -0.85 13.94
N VAL A 52 9.10 0.44 13.65
CA VAL A 52 10.22 1.37 13.81
C VAL A 52 10.49 1.68 15.28
N ASP A 53 9.44 1.89 16.09
CA ASP A 53 9.53 2.21 17.51
C ASP A 53 10.16 1.08 18.34
N LYS A 54 9.94 -0.18 17.95
CA LYS A 54 10.55 -1.35 18.61
C LYS A 54 12.07 -1.44 18.43
N ALA A 55 12.68 -0.62 17.58
CA ALA A 55 14.11 -0.64 17.34
C ALA A 55 14.92 -0.02 18.48
N ASN A 56 15.67 -0.84 19.21
CA ASN A 56 16.46 -0.40 20.37
C ASN A 56 17.90 0.01 20.03
N SER A 57 18.26 0.04 18.75
CA SER A 57 19.60 0.44 18.30
C SER A 57 19.54 1.06 16.91
N SER A 58 20.53 1.89 16.57
CA SER A 58 20.62 2.50 15.23
C SER A 58 20.68 1.48 14.10
N ARG A 59 21.28 0.29 14.35
CA ARG A 59 21.29 -0.81 13.39
C ARG A 59 19.89 -1.39 13.19
N GLN A 60 19.18 -1.68 14.30
CA GLN A 60 17.81 -2.19 14.23
C GLN A 60 16.87 -1.17 13.58
N LEU A 61 17.03 0.12 13.87
CA LEU A 61 16.24 1.18 13.27
C LEU A 61 16.43 1.20 11.75
N ARG A 62 17.68 1.16 11.29
CA ARG A 62 18.00 1.12 9.86
C ARG A 62 17.42 -0.13 9.19
N LEU A 63 17.49 -1.29 9.85
CA LEU A 63 16.89 -2.53 9.34
C LEU A 63 15.37 -2.45 9.29
N SER A 64 14.69 -1.97 10.34
CA SER A 64 13.24 -1.77 10.37
C SER A 64 12.77 -0.85 9.25
N LEU A 65 13.46 0.29 9.04
CA LEU A 65 13.16 1.23 7.96
C LEU A 65 13.34 0.58 6.58
N LEU A 66 14.44 -0.16 6.38
CA LEU A 66 14.68 -0.87 5.12
C LEU A 66 13.62 -1.94 4.86
N ILE A 67 13.25 -2.73 5.86
CA ILE A 67 12.22 -3.77 5.73
C ILE A 67 10.88 -3.14 5.38
N VAL A 68 10.46 -2.09 6.09
CA VAL A 68 9.20 -1.38 5.81
C VAL A 68 9.21 -0.80 4.39
N LEU A 69 10.28 -0.11 4.00
CA LEU A 69 10.40 0.51 2.68
C LEU A 69 10.39 -0.54 1.56
N LEU A 70 11.20 -1.59 1.69
CA LEU A 70 11.27 -2.67 0.71
C LEU A 70 9.92 -3.37 0.56
N THR A 71 9.29 -3.72 1.68
CA THR A 71 7.97 -4.38 1.65
C THR A 71 6.92 -3.48 1.00
N HIS A 72 6.92 -2.19 1.32
CA HIS A 72 5.98 -1.23 0.76
C HIS A 72 6.17 -1.06 -0.76
N ILE A 73 7.42 -0.85 -1.22
CA ILE A 73 7.75 -0.71 -2.65
C ILE A 73 7.44 -1.99 -3.42
N LEU A 74 7.86 -3.15 -2.90
CA LEU A 74 7.59 -4.44 -3.52
C LEU A 74 6.08 -4.68 -3.67
N LEU A 75 5.30 -4.36 -2.64
CA LEU A 75 3.85 -4.55 -2.71
C LEU A 75 3.19 -3.55 -3.67
N ALA A 76 3.60 -2.27 -3.65
CA ALA A 76 3.07 -1.26 -4.56
C ALA A 76 3.35 -1.62 -6.03
N THR A 77 4.59 -2.00 -6.34
CA THR A 77 4.98 -2.40 -7.69
C THR A 77 4.27 -3.67 -8.14
N LEU A 78 4.15 -4.68 -7.27
CA LEU A 78 3.42 -5.90 -7.55
C LEU A 78 1.94 -5.62 -7.87
N ILE A 79 1.28 -4.77 -7.10
CA ILE A 79 -0.13 -4.43 -7.31
C ILE A 79 -0.33 -3.66 -8.62
N ILE A 80 0.57 -2.72 -8.92
CA ILE A 80 0.54 -1.99 -10.19
C ILE A 80 0.68 -2.96 -11.36
N GLU A 81 1.65 -3.88 -11.31
CA GLU A 81 1.89 -4.83 -12.40
C GLU A 81 0.72 -5.79 -12.59
N LEU A 82 0.23 -6.42 -11.52
CA LEU A 82 -0.89 -7.36 -11.58
C LEU A 82 -2.19 -6.68 -12.02
N THR A 83 -2.41 -5.43 -11.62
CA THR A 83 -3.61 -4.69 -12.05
C THR A 83 -3.51 -4.24 -13.51
N ASN A 84 -2.31 -3.90 -13.97
CA ASN A 84 -2.06 -3.61 -15.39
C ASN A 84 -2.31 -4.83 -16.28
N GLU A 85 -1.94 -6.03 -15.83
CA GLU A 85 -2.21 -7.28 -16.56
C GLU A 85 -3.72 -7.59 -16.62
N ASN A 86 -4.45 -7.46 -15.51
CA ASN A 86 -5.89 -7.73 -15.46
C ASN A 86 -6.76 -6.80 -16.32
N TRP A 87 -6.22 -5.65 -16.74
CA TRP A 87 -6.92 -4.66 -17.57
C TRP A 87 -6.50 -4.68 -19.05
N ARG A 88 -5.65 -5.62 -19.46
CA ARG A 88 -5.35 -5.91 -20.87
C ARG A 88 -6.27 -6.99 -21.41
#